data_AF-A0A7Y0SFC4-F1
#
_entry.id   AF-A0A7Y0SFC4-F1
#
_cell.length_a   1.000
_cell.length_b   1.000
_cell.length_c   1.000
_cell.angle_alpha   90.00
_cell.angle_beta   90.00
_cell.angle_gamma   90.00
#
_symmetry.space_group_name_H-M   'P 1'
#
loop_
_entity.id
_entity.type
_entity.pdbx_description
1 polymer ?
#
loop_
_entity_poly.entity_id
_entity_poly.type
_entity_poly.pdbx_seq_one_letter_code
_entity_poly.pdbx_strand_id
1 'polypeptide(L)'
;LFNQLHPCLTQVLCQTDSDAERFERLGVEKKKLSVTGSIKFDIQISEQVKQQGQQLRAQLGNDRPIWIAASTHKGEDEQVLDAHRQV
;
A
#
# COMPACT_ATOMS: atom_id res chain seq x y z
N LEU A 1 -0.48 26.12 -3.16
CA LEU A 1 -1.49 25.13 -2.71
C LEU A 1 -1.20 24.63 -1.29
N PHE A 2 -0.08 23.94 -1.02
CA PHE A 2 0.21 23.40 0.32
C PHE A 2 0.13 24.44 1.46
N ASN A 3 0.73 25.62 1.27
CA ASN A 3 0.70 26.74 2.22
C ASN A 3 -0.71 27.24 2.57
N GLN A 4 -1.70 27.00 1.69
CA GLN A 4 -3.10 27.35 1.94
C GLN A 4 -3.85 26.23 2.65
N LEU A 5 -3.43 24.97 2.47
CA LEU A 5 -4.11 23.79 3.01
C LEU A 5 -3.66 23.43 4.42
N HIS A 6 -2.35 23.46 4.70
CA HIS A 6 -1.84 22.97 5.98
C HIS A 6 -2.40 23.68 7.24
N PRO A 7 -2.77 24.98 7.21
CA PRO A 7 -3.40 25.61 8.37
C PRO A 7 -4.77 25.00 8.69
N CYS A 8 -5.50 24.54 7.67
CA CYS A 8 -6.82 23.91 7.79
C CYS A 8 -6.76 22.45 8.24
N LEU A 9 -5.59 21.81 8.24
CA LEU A 9 -5.44 20.44 8.72
C LEU A 9 -5.42 20.41 10.25
N THR A 10 -6.23 19.52 10.83
CA THR A 10 -6.25 19.29 12.29
C THR A 10 -5.13 18.33 12.72
N GLN A 11 -4.85 17.32 11.89
CA GLN A 11 -3.80 16.32 12.10
C GLN A 11 -3.22 15.87 10.75
N VAL A 12 -1.98 15.43 10.78
CA VAL A 12 -1.25 14.79 9.68
C VAL A 12 -0.63 13.50 10.24
N LEU A 13 -1.15 12.36 9.78
CA LEU A 13 -0.72 11.04 10.20
C LEU A 13 0.40 10.56 9.26
N CYS A 14 1.60 10.51 9.81
CA CYS A 14 2.83 10.19 9.10
C CYS A 14 3.14 8.70 9.21
N GLN A 15 3.70 8.12 8.15
CA GLN A 15 4.12 6.72 8.19
C GLN A 15 5.41 6.54 8.98
N THR A 16 6.36 7.46 8.81
CA THR A 16 7.68 7.42 9.46
C THR A 16 8.02 8.75 10.10
N ASP A 17 9.02 8.74 10.99
CA ASP A 17 9.58 9.97 11.56
C ASP A 17 10.10 10.91 10.48
N SER A 18 10.70 10.36 9.42
CA SER A 18 11.21 11.14 8.29
C SER A 18 10.10 11.90 7.54
N ASP A 19 8.87 11.38 7.52
CA ASP A 19 7.73 12.07 6.92
C ASP A 19 7.28 13.23 7.83
N ALA A 20 7.23 13.00 9.14
CA ALA A 20 6.88 14.03 10.11
C ALA A 20 7.88 15.20 10.05
N GLU A 21 9.18 14.91 10.02
CA GLU A 21 10.24 15.93 9.86
C GLU A 21 10.07 16.75 8.57
N ARG A 22 9.72 16.10 7.46
CA ARG A 22 9.47 16.79 6.19
C ARG A 22 8.25 17.70 6.28
N PHE A 23 7.16 17.26 6.91
CA PHE A 23 5.97 18.10 7.09
C PHE A 23 6.20 19.26 8.07
N GLU A 24 6.98 19.05 9.13
CA GLU A 24 7.41 20.12 10.05
C GLU A 24 8.19 21.19 9.28
N ARG A 25 9.14 20.78 8.43
CA ARG A 25 9.91 21.69 7.56
C ARG A 25 9.05 22.47 6.56
N LEU A 26 7.87 21.96 6.21
CA LEU A 26 6.89 22.62 5.35
C LEU A 26 5.94 23.56 6.12
N GLY A 27 6.09 23.69 7.44
CA GLY A 27 5.31 24.61 8.28
C GLY A 27 4.11 23.99 8.99
N VAL A 28 3.97 22.66 8.98
CA VAL A 28 2.97 21.99 9.83
C VAL A 28 3.42 22.06 11.28
N GLU A 29 2.55 22.56 12.17
CA GLU A 29 2.85 22.61 13.60
C GLU A 29 3.08 21.20 14.17
N LYS A 30 4.13 21.02 14.97
CA LYS A 30 4.50 19.72 15.57
C LYS A 30 3.35 19.03 16.31
N LYS A 31 2.48 19.78 16.98
CA LYS A 31 1.29 19.25 17.69
C LYS A 31 0.24 18.62 16.76
N LYS A 32 0.29 18.91 15.46
CA LYS A 32 -0.58 18.36 14.41
C LYS A 32 0.05 17.15 13.72
N LEU A 33 1.27 16.76 14.08
CA LEU A 33 1.98 15.62 13.48
C LEU A 33 1.91 14.42 14.41
N SER A 34 1.54 13.27 13.87
CA SER A 34 1.57 11.99 14.59
C SER A 34 2.15 10.91 13.69
N VAL A 35 3.12 10.14 14.17
CA VAL A 35 3.65 8.99 13.43
C VAL A 35 2.84 7.75 13.83
N THR A 36 2.11 7.19 12.87
CA THR A 36 1.17 6.08 13.11
C THR A 36 1.56 4.80 12.38
N GLY A 37 2.65 4.82 11.60
CA GLY A 37 2.95 3.71 10.70
C GLY A 37 2.05 3.70 9.46
N SER A 38 1.97 2.56 8.78
CA SER A 38 1.20 2.43 7.53
C SER A 38 -0.03 1.57 7.74
N ILE A 39 -1.21 2.18 7.53
CA ILE A 39 -2.52 1.49 7.64
C ILE A 39 -2.63 0.24 6.76
N LYS A 40 -1.81 0.13 5.72
CA LYS A 40 -1.76 -1.07 4.85
C LYS A 40 -1.35 -2.35 5.60
N PHE A 41 -0.75 -2.23 6.78
CA PHE A 41 -0.37 -3.36 7.62
C PHE A 41 -1.41 -3.68 8.70
N ASP A 42 -2.38 -2.79 8.92
CA ASP A 42 -3.44 -3.00 9.91
C ASP A 42 -4.58 -3.86 9.35
N ILE A 43 -4.42 -4.38 8.12
CA ILE A 43 -5.40 -5.23 7.46
C ILE A 43 -5.49 -6.56 8.21
N GLN A 44 -6.64 -6.80 8.82
CA GLN A 44 -7.01 -8.10 9.37
C GLN A 44 -7.81 -8.89 8.33
N ILE A 45 -7.24 -10.00 7.87
CA ILE A 45 -7.94 -10.90 6.94
C ILE A 45 -8.82 -11.83 7.76
N SER A 46 -10.14 -11.65 7.65
CA SER A 46 -11.11 -12.50 8.35
C SER A 46 -11.03 -13.96 7.89
N GLU A 47 -11.45 -14.89 8.75
CA GLU A 47 -11.52 -16.31 8.40
C GLU A 47 -12.41 -16.56 7.18
N GLN A 48 -13.48 -15.77 7.02
CA GLN A 48 -14.33 -15.84 5.83
C GLN A 48 -13.55 -15.52 4.54
N VAL A 49 -12.72 -14.47 4.54
CA VAL A 49 -11.90 -14.11 3.35
C VAL A 49 -10.87 -15.20 3.07
N LYS A 50 -10.27 -15.80 4.10
CA LYS A 50 -9.34 -16.94 3.92
C LYS A 50 -10.04 -18.14 3.30
N GLN A 51 -11.25 -18.48 3.76
CA GLN A 51 -12.06 -19.56 3.20
C GLN A 51 -12.42 -19.30 1.73
N GLN A 52 -12.83 -18.07 1.40
CA GLN A 52 -13.08 -17.67 0.02
C GLN A 52 -11.83 -17.79 -0.86
N GLY A 53 -10.66 -17.42 -0.33
CA GLY A 53 -9.38 -17.59 -1.00
C GLY A 53 -9.04 -19.06 -1.28
N GLN A 54 -9.30 -19.96 -0.32
CA GLN A 54 -9.12 -21.40 -0.51
C GLN A 54 -10.08 -21.97 -1.57
N GLN A 55 -11.35 -21.55 -1.55
CA GLN A 55 -12.33 -21.93 -2.57
C GLN A 55 -11.90 -21.46 -3.96
N LEU A 56 -11.43 -20.22 -4.08
CA LEU A 56 -10.91 -19.68 -5.34
C LEU A 56 -9.67 -20.47 -5.80
N ARG A 57 -8.75 -20.82 -4.89
CA ARG A 57 -7.59 -21.67 -5.22
C ARG A 57 -8.02 -23.01 -5.80
N ALA A 58 -9.01 -23.67 -5.21
CA ALA A 58 -9.52 -24.94 -5.73
C ALA A 58 -10.12 -24.80 -7.14
N GLN A 59 -10.76 -23.66 -7.46
CA GLN A 59 -11.31 -23.38 -8.79
C GLN A 59 -10.23 -23.05 -9.83
N LEU A 60 -9.19 -22.30 -9.43
CA LEU A 60 -8.10 -21.91 -10.34
C LEU A 60 -7.15 -23.07 -10.66
N GLY A 61 -7.04 -24.05 -9.76
CA GLY A 61 -6.20 -25.23 -9.88
C GLY A 61 -5.13 -25.30 -8.79
N ASN A 62 -4.98 -26.48 -8.17
CA ASN A 62 -4.07 -26.65 -7.03
C ASN A 62 -2.59 -26.74 -7.42
N ASP A 63 -2.29 -27.19 -8.63
CA ASP A 63 -0.90 -27.36 -9.10
C ASP A 63 -0.41 -26.18 -9.96
N ARG A 64 -1.29 -25.21 -10.27
CA ARG A 64 -0.93 -24.04 -11.07
C ARG A 64 -0.16 -23.03 -10.21
N PRO A 65 0.98 -22.51 -10.69
CA PRO A 65 1.66 -21.39 -10.05
C PRO A 65 0.74 -20.17 -9.92
N ILE A 66 0.89 -19.42 -8.84
CA ILE A 66 0.21 -18.13 -8.65
C ILE A 66 1.25 -17.04 -8.77
N TRP A 67 0.96 -16.06 -9.63
CA TRP A 67 1.84 -14.93 -9.90
C TRP A 67 1.11 -13.64 -9.56
N ILE A 68 1.85 -12.69 -8.98
CA ILE A 68 1.38 -11.33 -8.73
C ILE A 68 2.45 -10.38 -9.26
N ALA A 69 2.04 -9.53 -10.19
CA ALA A 69 2.78 -8.34 -10.60
C ALA A 69 2.05 -7.14 -9.99
N ALA A 70 2.68 -6.42 -9.07
CA ALA A 70 2.05 -5.30 -8.37
C ALA A 70 2.94 -4.06 -8.43
N SER A 71 2.31 -2.89 -8.54
CA SER A 71 2.97 -1.58 -8.71
C SER A 71 3.80 -1.48 -9.99
N THR A 72 3.33 -2.11 -11.08
CA THR A 72 3.94 -1.94 -12.40
C THR A 72 3.67 -0.54 -12.95
N HIS A 73 4.64 -0.04 -13.70
CA HIS A 73 4.54 1.17 -14.50
C HIS A 73 4.46 0.80 -15.98
N LYS A 74 4.08 1.77 -16.82
CA LYS A 74 3.96 1.59 -18.27
C LYS A 74 5.25 1.01 -18.86
N GLY A 75 5.15 -0.15 -19.50
CA GLY A 75 6.27 -0.87 -20.11
C GLY A 75 6.87 -1.98 -19.24
N GLU A 76 6.46 -2.09 -17.97
CA GLU A 76 6.91 -3.17 -17.07
C GLU A 76 6.00 -4.40 -17.16
N ASP A 77 4.71 -4.23 -17.51
CA ASP A 77 3.76 -5.32 -17.66
C ASP A 77 4.19 -6.33 -18.74
N GLU A 78 4.74 -5.85 -19.86
CA GLU A 78 5.24 -6.69 -20.95
C GLU A 78 6.42 -7.56 -20.50
N GLN A 79 7.34 -7.01 -19.72
CA GLN A 79 8.49 -7.74 -19.19
C GLN A 79 8.05 -8.85 -18.23
N VAL A 80 7.06 -8.56 -17.38
CA VAL A 80 6.51 -9.56 -16.47
C VAL A 80 5.77 -10.66 -17.23
N LEU A 81 5.03 -10.31 -18.29
CA LEU A 81 4.35 -11.29 -19.12
C LEU A 81 5.33 -12.21 -19.86
N ASP A 82 6.42 -11.65 -20.38
CA ASP A 82 7.46 -12.43 -21.05
C ASP A 82 8.17 -13.38 -20.08
N ALA A 83 8.42 -12.95 -18.84
CA ALA A 83 8.95 -13.81 -17.78
C ALA A 83 7.96 -14.92 -17.40
N HIS A 84 6.67 -14.60 -17.26
CA HIS A 84 5.64 -15.58 -16.91
C HIS A 84 5.49 -16.68 -17.97
N ARG A 85 5.71 -16.38 -19.27
CA ARG A 85 5.67 -17.40 -20.35
C ARG A 85 6.75 -18.48 -20.23
N GLN A 86 7.76 -18.28 -19.40
CA GLN A 86 8.88 -19.21 -19.21
C GLN A 86 8.69 -20.15 -18.00
N VAL A 87 7.55 -20.07 -17.31
CA VAL A 87 7.22 -20.83 -16.09
C VAL A 87 6.00 -21.71 -16.33
#